data_AF-A0A2K4ZNI0-F1
#
_entry.id   AF-A0A2K4ZNI0-F1
#
_cell.length_a   1.000
_cell.length_b   1.000
_cell.length_c   1.000
_cell.angle_alpha   90.00
_cell.angle_beta   90.00
_cell.angle_gamma   90.00
#
_symmetry.space_group_name_H-M   'P 1'
#
loop_
_entity.id
_entity.type
_entity.pdbx_description
1 polymer ?
#
loop_
_entity_poly.entity_id
_entity_poly.type
_entity_poly.pdbx_seq_one_letter_code
_entity_poly.pdbx_strand_id
1 'polypeptide(L)' 'MYIFRASITTKDGIKIYAKDYGKRAFRIWIGARSKTDKSN' A
#
# COMPACT_ATOMS: atom_id res chain seq x y z
N MET A 1 9.65 -5.57 4.08
CA MET A 1 8.50 -6.47 4.33
C MET A 1 7.49 -6.25 3.22
N TYR A 2 6.88 -7.30 2.67
CA TYR A 2 5.81 -7.13 1.67
C TYR A 2 4.45 -7.23 2.33
N ILE A 3 3.51 -6.39 1.89
CA ILE A 3 2.09 -6.55 2.21
C ILE A 3 1.29 -6.70 0.93
N PHE A 4 0.21 -7.46 1.04
CA PHE A 4 -0.79 -7.57 -0.01
C PHE A 4 -2.03 -6.78 0.39
N ARG A 5 -2.44 -5.83 -0.46
CA ARG A 5 -3.63 -4.99 -0.24
C ARG A 5 -4.59 -5.16 -1.40
N ALA A 6 -5.89 -5.33 -1.13
CA ALA A 6 -6.92 -5.38 -2.17
C ALA A 6 -7.19 -4.01 -2.82
N SER A 7 -6.83 -2.91 -2.14
CA SER A 7 -6.95 -1.55 -2.64
C SER A 7 -5.75 -0.68 -2.22
N ILE A 8 -5.41 0.30 -3.04
CA ILE A 8 -4.47 1.37 -2.71
C ILE A 8 -5.16 2.73 -2.86
N THR A 9 -4.82 3.66 -1.98
CA THR A 9 -5.25 5.05 -2.08
C THR A 9 -4.08 5.84 -2.65
N THR A 10 -4.27 6.52 -3.78
CA THR A 10 -3.28 7.47 -4.31
C THR A 10 -3.26 8.74 -3.48
N LYS A 11 -2.21 9.57 -3.65
CA LYS A 11 -2.07 10.84 -2.94
C LYS A 11 -3.23 11.79 -3.21
N ASP A 12 -3.85 11.67 -4.38
CA ASP A 12 -5.04 12.42 -4.82
C ASP A 12 -6.35 11.90 -4.20
N GLY A 13 -6.30 10.89 -3.32
CA GLY A 13 -7.47 10.34 -2.63
C GLY A 13 -8.24 9.29 -3.44
N ILE A 14 -7.83 8.98 -4.67
CA ILE A 14 -8.49 7.98 -5.51
C ILE A 14 -8.18 6.58 -4.99
N LYS A 15 -9.24 5.77 -4.83
CA LYS A 15 -9.11 4.38 -4.37
C LYS A 15 -9.10 3.44 -5.56
N ILE A 16 -7.94 2.83 -5.78
CA ILE A 16 -7.72 1.88 -6.86
C ILE A 16 -7.87 0.47 -6.30
N TYR A 17 -8.73 -0.34 -6.91
CA TYR A 17 -8.98 -1.71 -6.49
C TYR A 17 -8.25 -2.71 -7.38
N ALA A 18 -7.70 -3.77 -6.79
CA ALA A 18 -6.94 -4.78 -7.54
C ALA A 18 -7.83 -5.54 -8.54
N LYS A 19 -9.12 -5.74 -8.21
CA LYS A 19 -10.11 -6.42 -9.05
C LYS A 19 -10.27 -5.77 -10.42
N ASP A 20 -10.16 -4.43 -10.49
CA ASP A 20 -10.28 -3.66 -11.74
C ASP A 20 -9.17 -4.02 -12.74
N TYR A 21 -8.04 -4.50 -12.23
CA TYR A 21 -6.88 -4.91 -13.01
C TYR A 21 -6.78 -6.44 -13.13
N GLY A 22 -7.85 -7.17 -12.83
CA GLY A 22 -7.87 -8.64 -12.82
C GLY A 22 -6.96 -9.26 -11.75
N LYS A 23 -6.55 -8.49 -10.74
CA LYS A 23 -5.64 -8.92 -9.67
C LYS A 23 -6.42 -9.15 -8.37
N ARG A 24 -5.94 -10.08 -7.55
CA ARG A 24 -6.49 -10.31 -6.20
C ARG A 24 -5.99 -9.28 -5.19
N ALA A 25 -4.75 -8.81 -5.34
CA ALA A 25 -4.14 -7.81 -4.49
C ALA A 25 -2.95 -7.11 -5.18
N PHE A 26 -2.61 -5.93 -4.68
CA PHE A 26 -1.36 -5.23 -4.96
C PHE A 26 -0.27 -5.73 -4.01
N ARG A 27 0.89 -6.11 -4.56
CA ARG A 27 2.10 -6.39 -3.78
C ARG A 27 2.83 -5.09 -3.50
N ILE A 28 2.81 -4.64 -2.26
CA ILE A 28 3.43 -3.38 -1.84
C ILE A 28 4.66 -3.69 -1.00
N TRP A 29 5.80 -3.14 -1.42
CA TRP A 29 7.00 -3.18 -0.59
C TRP A 29 6.89 -2.13 0.52
N ILE A 30 6.75 -2.61 1.74
CA ILE A 30 6.90 -1.82 2.96
C ILE A 30 8.28 -2.17 3.50
N GLY A 31 9.33 -1.64 2.86
CA GLY A 31 10.71 -1.80 3.34
C GLY A 31 10.80 -1.61 4.86
N ALA A 32 11.79 -2.25 5.49
CA ALA A 32 12.03 -2.03 6.92
C ALA A 32 12.14 -0.52 7.14
N ARG A 33 11.11 0.07 7.73
CA ARG A 33 11.08 1.48 8.08
C ARG A 33 12.19 1.59 9.12
N SER A 34 13.37 2.04 8.71
CA SER A 34 14.38 2.54 9.62
C SER A 34 13.62 3.42 10.59
N LYS A 35 13.69 3.09 11.89
CA LYS A 35 12.97 3.77 12.97
C LYS A 35 13.05 5.28 12.74
N THR A 36 12.02 5.88 12.18
CA THR A 36 11.76 7.30 12.43
C THR A 36 10.69 7.29 13.48
N ASP A 37 11.20 7.13 14.70
CA ASP A 37 10.71 7.82 15.88
C ASP A 37 10.22 9.21 15.45
N LYS A 38 8.91 9.35 15.26
CA LYS A 38 8.27 10.65 15.39
C LYS A 38 7.40 10.54 16.62
N SER A 39 8.05 10.74 17.77
CA SER A 39 7.40 11.35 18.91
C SER A 39 6.73 12.66 18.46
N ASN A 40 5.43 12.76 18.67
CA ASN A 40 4.71 14.03 18.79
C ASN A 40 3.58 13.85 19.77
#